data_AF-A0A524NHY2-F1
#
_entry.id   AF-A0A524NHY2-F1
#
_cell.length_a   1.000
_cell.length_b   1.000
_cell.length_c   1.000
_cell.angle_alpha   90.00
_cell.angle_beta   90.00
_cell.angle_gamma   90.00
#
_symmetry.space_group_name_H-M   'P 1'
#
loop_
_entity.id
_entity.type
_entity.pdbx_description
1 polymer ?
#
loop_
_entity_poly.entity_id
_entity_poly.type
_entity_poly.pdbx_seq_one_letter_code
_entity_poly.pdbx_strand_id
1 'polypeptide(L)' 'MLGHAANRSGRSGTHLEDRVIVVDDNPELLGALAHMLKSEGLRVDTAADG' A
#
# COMPACT_ATOMS: atom_id res chain seq x y z
N MET A 1 10.16 7.59 23.77
CA MET A 1 10.02 8.80 22.95
C MET A 1 9.31 8.41 21.66
N LEU A 2 8.05 8.86 21.54
CA LEU A 2 7.19 8.99 20.35
C LEU A 2 7.23 7.85 19.31
N GLY A 3 6.39 6.83 19.53
CA GLY A 3 5.92 5.94 18.46
C GLY A 3 4.86 6.66 17.62
N HIS A 4 5.15 6.85 16.33
CA HIS A 4 4.23 7.43 15.36
C HIS A 4 3.01 6.50 15.20
N ALA A 5 1.87 6.95 15.71
CA ALA A 5 0.60 6.24 15.62
C ALA A 5 0.07 6.29 14.17
N ALA A 6 0.35 5.25 13.39
CA ALA A 6 -0.37 4.99 12.16
C ALA A 6 -1.76 4.40 12.52
N ASN A 7 -2.70 5.31 12.71
CA ASN A 7 -4.15 5.20 12.59
C ASN A 7 -4.75 3.78 12.41
N ARG A 8 -5.10 3.11 13.52
CA ARG A 8 -6.01 1.94 13.52
C ARG A 8 -7.47 2.38 13.53
N SER A 9 -7.95 2.99 12.45
CA SER A 9 -9.36 3.36 12.32
C SER A 9 -10.07 2.46 11.30
N GLY A 10 -10.97 1.60 11.79
CA GLY A 10 -12.10 1.10 11.00
C GLY A 10 -12.18 -0.40 10.74
N ARG A 11 -12.40 -1.23 11.77
CA ARG A 11 -13.09 -2.52 11.55
C ARG A 11 -14.58 -2.24 11.33
N SER A 12 -15.03 -2.18 10.09
CA SER A 12 -16.44 -2.36 9.74
C SER A 12 -16.62 -2.63 8.24
N GLY A 13 -17.09 -3.84 7.90
CA GLY A 13 -17.80 -4.10 6.65
C GLY A 13 -16.98 -4.63 5.47
N THR A 14 -17.14 -5.93 5.22
CA THR A 14 -16.63 -6.72 4.07
C THR A 14 -15.13 -6.99 4.08
N HIS A 15 -14.76 -8.26 3.94
CA HIS A 15 -13.38 -8.72 3.83
C HIS A 15 -12.83 -8.32 2.45
N LEU A 16 -12.69 -7.01 2.22
CA LEU A 16 -11.86 -6.46 1.16
C LEU A 16 -10.44 -6.76 1.59
N GLU A 17 -9.92 -7.89 1.13
CA GLU A 17 -8.51 -8.26 1.30
C GLU A 17 -7.65 -7.03 0.96
N ASP A 18 -6.93 -6.48 1.94
CA ASP A 18 -6.36 -5.13 1.93
C ASP A 18 -5.61 -4.84 0.61
N ARG A 19 -6.31 -4.19 -0.34
CA ARG A 19 -5.85 -3.95 -1.71
C ARG A 19 -5.45 -2.50 -1.89
N VAL A 20 -4.27 -2.27 -2.45
CA VAL A 20 -3.67 -0.94 -2.68
C VAL A 20 -3.27 -0.80 -4.16
N ILE A 21 -3.47 0.39 -4.73
CA ILE A 21 -2.93 0.77 -6.04
C ILE A 21 -1.82 1.80 -5.82
N VAL A 22 -0.63 1.52 -6.32
CA VAL A 22 0.48 2.48 -6.34
C VAL A 22 0.56 3.10 -7.73
N VAL A 23 0.55 4.43 -7.80
CA VAL A 23 0.65 5.18 -9.06
C VAL A 23 1.88 6.07 -8.98
N ASP A 24 2.88 5.79 -9.82
CA ASP A 24 4.10 6.59 -9.91
C ASP A 24 4.75 6.36 -11.28
N ASP A 25 5.20 7.43 -11.94
CA ASP A 25 5.85 7.35 -13.25
C ASP A 25 7.35 6.99 -13.14
N ASN A 26 7.93 7.00 -11.93
CA ASN A 26 9.28 6.50 -11.70
C ASN A 26 9.25 4.97 -11.48
N PRO A 27 9.79 4.17 -12.43
CA PRO A 27 9.70 2.71 -12.35
C PRO A 27 10.50 2.10 -11.19
N GLU A 28 11.59 2.75 -10.75
CA GLU A 28 12.39 2.26 -9.62
C GLU A 28 11.62 2.42 -8.31
N LEU A 29 11.01 3.58 -8.11
CA LEU A 29 10.21 3.87 -6.92
C LEU A 29 8.93 3.03 -6.90
N LEU A 30 8.24 2.94 -8.04
CA LEU A 30 7.04 2.10 -8.22
C LEU A 30 7.32 0.65 -7.83
N GLY A 31 8.45 0.10 -8.30
CA GLY A 31 8.89 -1.25 -7.97
C GLY A 31 9.23 -1.42 -6.49
N ALA A 32 9.98 -0.49 -5.90
CA ALA A 32 10.38 -0.54 -4.49
C ALA A 32 9.16 -0.49 -3.55
N LEU A 33 8.22 0.42 -3.80
CA LEU A 33 7.00 0.58 -3.02
C LEU A 33 6.10 -0.64 -3.13
N ALA A 34 5.90 -1.15 -4.36
CA ALA A 34 5.11 -2.35 -4.57
C ALA A 34 5.69 -3.58 -3.85
N HIS A 35 7.02 -3.72 -3.85
CA HIS A 35 7.69 -4.81 -3.13
C HIS A 35 7.49 -4.70 -1.61
N MET A 36 7.73 -3.52 -1.04
CA MET A 36 7.55 -3.27 0.38
C MET A 36 6.11 -3.56 0.83
N LEU A 37 5.12 -3.02 0.13
CA LEU A 37 3.70 -3.22 0.48
C LEU A 37 3.26 -4.68 0.34
N LYS A 38 3.75 -5.41 -0.68
CA LYS A 38 3.53 -6.86 -0.80
C LYS A 38 4.14 -7.63 0.36
N SER A 39 5.31 -7.22 0.86
CA SER A 39 5.95 -7.89 2.00
C SER A 39 5.17 -7.73 3.32
N GLU A 40 4.35 -6.68 3.42
CA GLU A 40 3.41 -6.46 4.52
C GLU A 40 2.11 -7.28 4.38
N GLY A 41 1.99 -8.12 3.34
CA GLY A 41 0.83 -8.97 3.09
C GLY A 41 -0.31 -8.30 2.32
N LEU A 42 -0.08 -7.10 1.78
CA LEU A 42 -1.06 -6.37 0.99
C LEU A 42 -1.13 -6.90 -0.44
N ARG A 43 -2.32 -6.81 -1.03
CA ARG A 43 -2.48 -7.01 -2.48
C ARG A 43 -2.21 -5.69 -3.18
N VAL A 44 -1.21 -5.67 -4.06
CA VAL A 44 -0.75 -4.42 -4.67
C VAL A 44 -0.82 -4.49 -6.18
N ASP A 45 -1.55 -3.53 -6.76
CA ASP A 45 -1.50 -3.21 -8.18
C ASP A 45 -0.68 -1.95 -8.41
N THR A 46 -0.12 -1.84 -9.61
CA THR A 46 0.70 -0.71 -10.02
C THR A 46 0.14 -0.10 -11.29
N ALA A 47 0.15 1.22 -11.37
CA ALA A 47 -0.07 1.95 -12.61
C ALA A 47 1.07 2.97 -12.81
N ALA A 48 1.45 3.16 -14.06
CA ALA A 48 2.27 4.26 -14.52
C ALA A 48 1.47 5.01 -15.59
N ASP A 49 1.86 6.25 -15.90
CA ASP A 49 1.24 7.09 -16.92
C ASP A 49 -0.18 7.56 -16.54
N GLY A 50 -0.28 8.25 -15.39
CA GLY A 50 -1.53 8.81 -14.86
C GLY A 50 -2.26 9.80 -15.77
#